data_AF-A0A1V5G7F6-F1
#
_entry.id   AF-A0A1V5G7F6-F1
#
_cell.length_a   1.000
_cell.length_b   1.000
_cell.length_c   1.000
_cell.angle_alpha   90.00
_cell.angle_beta   90.00
_cell.angle_gamma   90.00
#
_symmetry.space_group_name_H-M   'P 1'
#
loop_
_entity.id
_entity.type
_entity.pdbx_description
1 polymer ?
#
loop_
_entity_poly.entity_id
_entity_poly.type
_entity_poly.pdbx_seq_one_letter_code
_entity_poly.pdbx_strand_id
1 'polypeptide(L)'
;MARSFLSTQLHPNEMAKSLASWGLFILFPGFVIYHSLLAIDVIPAFLAGLFGPVSLIYFILFLTFLPFTYKNILKACPIYYMSVMLFFIYCAVWMILHFAFIQEPYVRTASIQTMFTLVIWVALFFIGMHFSFEKLVILYLFAGLFIIIFIGLLYFAVSTGNVMFIASRFFSVSDEVSVASYQGFSRSAFFVLIIFWFFQQENLNGLLFVFALWLLRFLFCQPVLISFPDRGSSRSWISRHLLHGRHGRICKTLH
;
A
#
# COMPACT_ATOMS: atom_id res chain seq x y z
N MET A 1 6.37 9.70 -51.84
CA MET A 1 6.90 10.14 -50.53
C MET A 1 5.84 9.93 -49.44
N ALA A 2 5.35 8.70 -49.25
CA ALA A 2 4.25 8.37 -48.33
C ALA A 2 4.27 6.88 -47.93
N ARG A 3 5.43 6.36 -47.50
CA ARG A 3 5.58 4.96 -47.06
C ARG A 3 6.38 4.75 -45.77
N SER A 4 6.72 5.80 -45.01
CA SER A 4 7.57 5.67 -43.81
C SER A 4 6.85 5.89 -42.48
N PHE A 5 5.52 6.02 -42.44
CA PHE A 5 4.78 6.39 -41.22
C PHE A 5 3.99 5.25 -40.55
N LEU A 6 4.03 4.02 -41.08
CA LEU A 6 3.06 2.96 -40.70
C LEU A 6 3.65 1.67 -40.12
N SER A 7 4.91 1.62 -39.67
CA SER A 7 5.43 0.39 -39.06
C SER A 7 6.42 0.59 -37.92
N THR A 8 6.20 1.58 -37.05
CA THR A 8 6.70 1.46 -35.68
C THR A 8 5.80 0.45 -34.97
N GLN A 9 5.97 -0.84 -35.31
CA GLN A 9 5.43 -1.91 -34.48
C GLN A 9 6.16 -1.78 -33.15
N LEU A 10 5.47 -1.18 -32.17
CA LEU A 10 5.96 -1.10 -30.81
C LEU A 10 6.20 -2.51 -30.32
N HIS A 11 7.48 -2.85 -30.13
CA HIS A 11 7.87 -4.16 -29.66
C HIS A 11 7.20 -4.41 -28.30
N PRO A 12 6.58 -5.57 -28.03
CA PRO A 12 5.83 -5.82 -26.79
C PRO A 12 6.62 -5.50 -25.51
N ASN A 13 7.94 -5.69 -25.54
CA ASN A 13 8.84 -5.30 -24.45
C ASN A 13 8.83 -3.80 -24.16
N GLU A 14 8.85 -2.94 -25.18
CA GLU A 14 8.85 -1.49 -25.01
C GLU A 14 7.50 -0.99 -24.47
N MET A 15 6.41 -1.63 -24.87
CA MET A 15 5.09 -1.38 -24.28
C MET A 15 5.06 -1.79 -22.80
N ALA A 16 5.60 -2.95 -22.45
CA ALA A 16 5.67 -3.41 -21.06
C ALA A 16 6.53 -2.48 -20.18
N LYS A 17 7.65 -1.97 -20.71
CA LYS A 17 8.49 -0.96 -20.02
C LYS A 17 7.75 0.35 -19.79
N SER A 18 7.06 0.85 -20.81
CA SER A 18 6.24 2.06 -20.71
C SER A 18 5.12 1.88 -19.69
N LEU A 19 4.42 0.75 -19.77
CA LEU A 19 3.36 0.38 -18.83
C LEU A 19 3.90 0.31 -17.39
N ALA A 20 5.04 -0.33 -17.17
CA ALA A 20 5.68 -0.38 -15.85
C ALA A 20 6.00 1.02 -15.30
N SER A 21 6.52 1.90 -16.15
CA SER A 21 6.84 3.28 -15.77
C SER A 21 5.60 4.06 -15.32
N TRP A 22 4.51 3.95 -16.08
CA TRP A 22 3.22 4.56 -15.71
C TRP A 22 2.59 3.91 -14.49
N GLY A 23 2.72 2.59 -14.33
CA GLY A 23 2.19 1.88 -13.16
C GLY A 23 2.87 2.31 -11.88
N LEU A 24 4.20 2.44 -11.93
CA LEU A 24 4.99 2.95 -10.84
C LEU A 24 4.62 4.41 -10.51
N PHE A 25 4.37 5.25 -11.52
CA PHE A 25 3.87 6.60 -11.29
C PHE A 25 2.47 6.64 -10.64
N ILE A 26 1.51 5.90 -11.20
CA ILE A 26 0.12 5.95 -10.75
C ILE A 26 -0.03 5.34 -9.35
N LEU A 27 0.62 4.20 -9.10
CA LEU A 27 0.47 3.47 -7.84
C LEU A 27 1.18 4.16 -6.67
N PHE A 28 2.27 4.89 -6.89
CA PHE A 28 3.04 5.48 -5.79
C PHE A 28 2.79 6.98 -5.64
N PRO A 29 3.40 7.89 -6.42
CA PRO A 29 3.16 9.31 -6.23
C PRO A 29 1.74 9.71 -6.64
N GLY A 30 1.17 9.09 -7.69
CA GLY A 30 -0.23 9.32 -8.08
C GLY A 30 -1.22 8.97 -6.97
N PHE A 31 -0.97 7.89 -6.22
CA PHE A 31 -1.75 7.52 -5.05
C PHE A 31 -1.70 8.59 -3.95
N VAL A 32 -0.51 9.11 -3.65
CA VAL A 32 -0.37 10.16 -2.63
C VAL A 32 -1.11 11.42 -3.06
N ILE A 33 -0.94 11.88 -4.31
CA ILE A 33 -1.64 13.05 -4.85
C ILE A 33 -3.16 12.85 -4.79
N TYR A 34 -3.65 11.71 -5.27
CA TYR A 34 -5.08 11.40 -5.27
C TYR A 34 -5.66 11.48 -3.86
N HIS A 35 -5.03 10.84 -2.88
CA HIS A 35 -5.53 10.85 -1.52
C HIS A 35 -5.35 12.20 -0.83
N SER A 36 -4.34 12.99 -1.19
CA SER A 36 -4.21 14.37 -0.72
C SER A 36 -5.32 15.26 -1.28
N LEU A 37 -5.62 15.19 -2.58
CA LEU A 37 -6.69 15.93 -3.24
C LEU A 37 -8.08 15.53 -2.72
N LEU A 38 -8.27 14.23 -2.50
CA LEU A 38 -9.48 13.70 -1.88
C LEU A 38 -9.66 14.24 -0.47
N ALA A 39 -8.56 14.31 0.30
CA ALA A 39 -8.62 14.81 1.65
C ALA A 39 -8.97 16.30 1.69
N ILE A 40 -8.45 17.14 0.80
CA ILE A 40 -8.84 18.57 0.74
C ILE A 40 -10.21 18.82 0.06
N ASP A 41 -11.03 17.79 -0.16
CA ASP A 41 -12.33 17.84 -0.84
C ASP A 41 -12.30 18.49 -2.25
N VAL A 42 -11.14 18.47 -2.92
CA VAL A 42 -10.99 19.03 -4.28
C VAL A 42 -11.55 18.08 -5.34
N ILE A 43 -11.53 16.77 -5.08
CA ILE A 43 -12.10 15.74 -5.97
C ILE A 43 -13.06 14.84 -5.19
N PRO A 44 -14.15 14.36 -5.81
CA PRO A 44 -15.04 13.39 -5.17
C PRO A 44 -14.37 12.03 -5.03
N ALA A 45 -14.89 11.18 -4.13
CA ALA A 45 -14.43 9.82 -3.92
C ALA A 45 -14.88 8.86 -5.03
N PHE A 46 -14.43 9.05 -6.27
CA PHE A 46 -14.91 8.25 -7.40
C PHE A 46 -14.14 6.93 -7.62
N LEU A 47 -13.04 6.71 -6.91
CA LEU A 47 -12.16 5.55 -7.11
C LEU A 47 -11.94 4.66 -5.87
N ALA A 48 -12.73 4.82 -4.81
CA ALA A 48 -12.80 3.90 -3.66
C ALA A 48 -11.43 3.35 -3.16
N GLY A 49 -10.44 4.22 -3.03
CA GLY A 49 -9.09 3.84 -2.57
C GLY A 49 -8.06 3.49 -3.65
N LEU A 50 -8.40 3.65 -4.94
CA LEU A 50 -7.61 3.72 -6.21
C LEU A 50 -6.53 2.64 -6.43
N PHE A 51 -5.69 2.38 -5.44
CA PHE A 51 -4.60 1.44 -5.43
C PHE A 51 -5.03 0.00 -5.77
N GLY A 52 -6.12 -0.48 -5.19
CA GLY A 52 -6.64 -1.84 -5.44
C GLY A 52 -7.09 -2.06 -6.88
N PRO A 53 -8.09 -1.31 -7.37
CA PRO A 53 -8.56 -1.42 -8.76
C PRO A 53 -7.46 -1.18 -9.79
N VAL A 54 -6.59 -0.18 -9.58
CA VAL A 54 -5.48 0.09 -10.50
C VAL A 54 -4.49 -1.07 -10.50
N SER A 55 -4.13 -1.63 -9.33
CA SER A 55 -3.24 -2.79 -9.27
C SER A 55 -3.84 -4.01 -10.00
N LEU A 56 -5.15 -4.22 -9.91
CA LEU A 56 -5.84 -5.28 -10.64
C LEU A 56 -5.78 -5.07 -12.17
N ILE A 57 -5.97 -3.82 -12.64
CA ILE A 57 -5.81 -3.49 -14.06
C ILE A 57 -4.37 -3.81 -14.51
N TYR A 58 -3.36 -3.37 -13.76
CA TYR A 58 -1.96 -3.69 -14.08
C TYR A 58 -1.67 -5.18 -14.07
N PHE A 59 -2.22 -5.92 -13.09
CA PHE A 59 -2.13 -7.37 -13.05
C PHE A 59 -2.66 -8.01 -14.34
N ILE A 60 -3.87 -7.64 -14.78
CA ILE A 60 -4.49 -8.17 -16.00
C ILE A 60 -3.66 -7.81 -17.24
N LEU A 61 -3.21 -6.56 -17.34
CA LEU A 61 -2.37 -6.11 -18.45
C LEU A 61 -1.06 -6.91 -18.51
N PHE A 62 -0.32 -7.03 -17.42
CA PHE A 62 0.93 -7.78 -17.40
C PHE A 62 0.73 -9.28 -17.66
N LEU A 63 -0.38 -9.86 -17.20
CA LEU A 63 -0.71 -11.24 -17.53
C LEU A 63 -0.90 -11.43 -19.05
N THR A 64 -1.47 -10.43 -19.72
CA THR A 64 -1.63 -10.42 -21.18
C THR A 64 -0.27 -10.29 -21.90
N PHE A 65 0.69 -9.56 -21.32
CA PHE A 65 2.04 -9.41 -21.87
C PHE A 65 2.97 -10.60 -21.55
N LEU A 66 2.65 -11.40 -20.53
CA LEU A 66 3.51 -12.47 -20.01
C LEU A 66 4.00 -13.45 -21.11
N PRO A 67 3.16 -13.95 -22.05
CA PRO A 67 3.62 -14.87 -23.09
C PRO A 67 4.70 -14.29 -24.01
N PHE A 68 4.78 -12.96 -24.12
CA PHE A 68 5.73 -12.26 -24.96
C PHE A 68 7.04 -11.96 -24.23
N THR A 69 7.00 -11.78 -22.90
CA THR A 69 8.15 -11.33 -22.11
C THR A 69 8.80 -12.43 -21.28
N TYR A 70 8.10 -13.55 -21.00
CA TYR A 70 8.57 -14.58 -20.05
C TYR A 70 9.93 -15.19 -20.43
N LYS A 71 10.20 -15.41 -21.72
CA LYS A 71 11.48 -15.98 -22.18
C LYS A 71 12.65 -15.05 -21.87
N ASN A 72 12.45 -13.74 -21.99
CA ASN A 72 13.49 -12.75 -21.72
C ASN A 72 13.76 -12.67 -20.21
N ILE A 73 12.68 -12.71 -19.41
CA ILE A 73 12.76 -12.72 -17.95
C ILE A 73 13.52 -13.94 -17.44
N LEU A 74 13.17 -15.14 -17.93
CA LEU A 74 13.83 -16.39 -17.53
C LEU A 74 15.30 -16.43 -17.93
N LYS A 75 15.68 -15.79 -19.04
CA LYS A 75 17.09 -15.71 -19.45
C LYS A 75 17.91 -14.78 -18.55
N ALA A 76 17.32 -13.68 -18.09
CA ALA A 76 18.02 -12.69 -17.28
C ALA A 76 18.22 -13.17 -15.83
N CYS A 77 17.16 -13.64 -15.17
CA CYS A 77 17.18 -14.00 -13.75
C CYS A 77 16.26 -15.19 -13.43
N PRO A 78 16.59 -16.42 -13.87
CA PRO A 78 15.70 -17.57 -13.78
C PRO A 78 15.37 -17.95 -12.33
N ILE A 79 16.38 -18.02 -11.46
CA ILE A 79 16.22 -18.46 -10.06
C ILE A 79 15.31 -17.50 -9.31
N TYR A 80 15.57 -16.19 -9.40
CA TYR A 80 14.77 -15.17 -8.72
C TYR A 80 13.30 -15.20 -9.17
N TYR A 81 13.06 -15.23 -10.49
CA TYR A 81 11.69 -15.32 -11.02
C TYR A 81 10.97 -16.58 -10.52
N MET A 82 11.62 -17.74 -10.59
CA MET A 82 11.02 -19.01 -10.14
C MET A 82 10.74 -19.00 -8.64
N SER A 83 11.64 -18.47 -7.81
CA SER A 83 11.42 -18.36 -6.37
C SER A 83 10.24 -17.45 -6.03
N VAL A 84 10.11 -16.29 -6.69
CA VAL A 84 8.99 -15.38 -6.45
C VAL A 84 7.67 -15.96 -6.94
N MET A 85 7.64 -16.60 -8.11
CA MET A 85 6.44 -17.28 -8.60
C MET A 85 6.02 -18.43 -7.68
N LEU A 86 6.97 -19.25 -7.22
CA LEU A 86 6.70 -20.33 -6.26
C LEU A 86 6.13 -19.78 -4.95
N PHE A 87 6.65 -18.66 -4.47
CA PHE A 87 6.14 -17.97 -3.29
C PHE A 87 4.69 -17.48 -3.49
N PHE A 88 4.37 -16.87 -4.63
CA PHE A 88 2.99 -16.45 -4.93
C PHE A 88 2.03 -17.64 -5.04
N ILE A 89 2.45 -18.73 -5.68
CA ILE A 89 1.67 -19.97 -5.76
C ILE A 89 1.43 -20.53 -4.36
N TYR A 90 2.47 -20.59 -3.52
CA TYR A 90 2.36 -21.04 -2.13
C TYR A 90 1.33 -20.21 -1.35
N CYS A 91 1.40 -18.89 -1.42
CA CYS A 91 0.44 -18.00 -0.76
C CYS A 91 -0.99 -18.20 -1.29
N ALA A 92 -1.16 -18.34 -2.60
CA ALA A 92 -2.47 -18.55 -3.21
C ALA A 92 -3.08 -19.90 -2.79
N VAL A 93 -2.29 -20.97 -2.78
CA VAL A 93 -2.73 -22.30 -2.33
C VAL A 93 -3.16 -22.25 -0.87
N TRP A 94 -2.34 -21.67 0.01
CA TRP A 94 -2.69 -21.54 1.43
C TRP A 94 -3.96 -20.71 1.66
N MET A 95 -4.10 -19.60 0.94
CA MET A 95 -5.31 -18.77 0.99
C MET A 95 -6.54 -19.57 0.56
N ILE A 96 -6.47 -20.32 -0.54
CA ILE A 96 -7.58 -21.15 -1.05
C ILE A 96 -7.94 -22.26 -0.04
N LEU A 97 -6.94 -22.94 0.53
CA LEU A 97 -7.17 -23.97 1.54
C LEU A 97 -7.87 -23.40 2.77
N HIS A 98 -7.37 -22.30 3.34
CA HIS A 98 -8.01 -21.67 4.50
C HIS A 98 -9.43 -21.19 4.19
N PHE A 99 -9.64 -20.62 3.00
CA PHE A 99 -10.96 -20.15 2.58
C PHE A 99 -11.96 -21.31 2.38
N ALA A 100 -11.50 -22.46 1.88
CA ALA A 100 -12.35 -23.62 1.62
C ALA A 100 -12.68 -24.41 2.89
N PHE A 101 -11.71 -24.55 3.82
CA PHE A 101 -11.85 -25.43 4.98
C PHE A 101 -12.26 -24.72 6.28
N ILE A 102 -12.03 -23.41 6.42
CA ILE A 102 -12.33 -22.67 7.65
C ILE A 102 -13.39 -21.60 7.37
N GLN A 103 -14.61 -21.80 7.86
CA GLN A 103 -15.76 -20.92 7.60
C GLN A 103 -15.91 -19.77 8.61
N GLU A 104 -14.86 -19.45 9.35
CA GLU A 104 -14.88 -18.37 10.33
C GLU A 104 -14.93 -16.99 9.65
N PRO A 105 -15.76 -16.03 10.13
CA PRO A 105 -15.88 -14.70 9.52
C PRO A 105 -14.56 -13.93 9.41
N TYR A 106 -13.66 -14.12 10.39
CA TYR A 106 -12.33 -13.49 10.37
C TYR A 106 -11.44 -14.08 9.27
N VAL A 107 -11.53 -15.39 9.00
CA VAL A 107 -10.77 -16.05 7.92
C VAL A 107 -11.25 -15.53 6.58
N ARG A 108 -12.57 -15.39 6.38
CA ARG A 108 -13.12 -14.84 5.14
C ARG A 108 -12.56 -13.45 4.83
N THR A 109 -12.51 -12.59 5.85
CA THR A 109 -11.98 -11.22 5.73
C THR A 109 -10.47 -11.25 5.43
N ALA A 110 -9.72 -12.08 6.15
CA ALA A 110 -8.28 -12.25 5.93
C ALA A 110 -7.97 -12.81 4.53
N SER A 111 -8.76 -13.75 4.01
CA SER A 111 -8.59 -14.30 2.66
C SER A 111 -8.84 -13.27 1.58
N ILE A 112 -9.87 -12.43 1.73
CA ILE A 112 -10.13 -11.32 0.79
C ILE A 112 -8.95 -10.33 0.79
N GLN A 113 -8.46 -9.95 1.98
CA GLN A 113 -7.28 -9.07 2.09
C GLN A 113 -6.01 -9.70 1.51
N THR A 114 -5.83 -11.00 1.70
CA THR A 114 -4.71 -11.77 1.14
C THR A 114 -4.78 -11.81 -0.39
N MET A 115 -5.97 -12.01 -0.96
CA MET A 115 -6.19 -11.97 -2.39
C MET A 115 -5.81 -10.61 -2.99
N PHE A 116 -6.30 -9.50 -2.39
CA PHE A 116 -5.93 -8.15 -2.82
C PHE A 116 -4.42 -7.93 -2.72
N THR A 117 -3.80 -8.42 -1.65
CA THR A 117 -2.35 -8.30 -1.45
C THR A 117 -1.56 -9.08 -2.52
N LEU A 118 -2.00 -10.29 -2.88
CA LEU A 118 -1.37 -11.08 -3.94
C LEU A 118 -1.48 -10.39 -5.30
N VAL A 119 -2.65 -9.84 -5.64
CA VAL A 119 -2.84 -9.07 -6.89
C VAL A 119 -1.88 -7.89 -6.95
N ILE A 120 -1.79 -7.12 -5.86
CA ILE A 120 -0.85 -6.00 -5.74
C ILE A 120 0.59 -6.48 -5.91
N TRP A 121 1.00 -7.53 -5.19
CA TRP A 121 2.37 -8.03 -5.24
C TRP A 121 2.77 -8.53 -6.63
N VAL A 122 1.87 -9.23 -7.32
CA VAL A 122 2.13 -9.69 -8.69
C VAL A 122 2.23 -8.50 -9.64
N ALA A 123 1.33 -7.51 -9.53
CA ALA A 123 1.40 -6.29 -10.34
C ALA A 123 2.72 -5.54 -10.10
N LEU A 124 3.12 -5.33 -8.84
CA LEU A 124 4.37 -4.68 -8.48
C LEU A 124 5.60 -5.46 -8.91
N PHE A 125 5.56 -6.79 -8.84
CA PHE A 125 6.63 -7.64 -9.33
C PHE A 125 6.85 -7.44 -10.83
N PHE A 126 5.78 -7.46 -11.64
CA PHE A 126 5.91 -7.24 -13.08
C PHE A 126 6.29 -5.80 -13.44
N ILE A 127 5.80 -4.81 -12.69
CA ILE A 127 6.26 -3.42 -12.80
C ILE A 127 7.77 -3.38 -12.57
N GLY A 128 8.26 -3.93 -11.45
CA GLY A 128 9.69 -3.95 -11.12
C GLY A 128 10.55 -4.66 -12.17
N MET A 129 10.08 -5.79 -12.70
CA MET A 129 10.80 -6.57 -13.71
C MET A 129 10.94 -5.86 -15.07
N HIS A 130 9.97 -5.01 -15.43
CA HIS A 130 9.98 -4.29 -16.70
C HIS A 130 10.35 -2.81 -16.54
N PHE A 131 10.56 -2.34 -15.32
CA PHE A 131 10.90 -0.94 -15.08
C PHE A 131 12.30 -0.65 -15.63
N SER A 132 12.39 0.39 -16.45
CA SER A 132 13.67 0.89 -16.96
C SER A 132 13.87 2.32 -16.46
N PHE A 133 15.04 2.54 -15.87
CA PHE A 133 15.47 3.82 -15.32
C PHE A 133 16.01 4.80 -16.37
N GLU A 134 16.01 4.42 -17.66
CA GLU A 134 16.68 5.15 -18.75
C GLU A 134 16.13 6.57 -18.98
N LYS A 135 14.96 6.91 -18.45
CA LYS A 135 14.33 8.21 -18.67
C LYS A 135 14.56 9.12 -17.47
N LEU A 136 15.52 10.04 -17.58
CA LEU A 136 15.73 11.15 -16.64
C LEU A 136 14.42 11.90 -16.32
N VAL A 137 13.50 11.97 -17.27
CA VAL A 137 12.15 12.54 -17.10
C VAL A 137 11.41 11.92 -15.91
N ILE A 138 11.46 10.59 -15.78
CA ILE A 138 10.80 9.88 -14.67
C ILE A 138 11.44 10.30 -13.35
N LEU A 139 12.78 10.33 -13.29
CA LEU A 139 13.49 10.76 -12.09
C LEU A 139 13.10 12.18 -11.65
N TYR A 140 13.10 13.15 -12.57
CA TYR A 140 12.73 14.53 -12.24
C TYR A 140 11.28 14.65 -11.77
N LEU A 141 10.39 13.89 -12.37
CA LEU A 141 8.98 13.88 -12.02
C LEU A 141 8.75 13.22 -10.65
N PHE A 142 9.45 12.13 -10.33
CA PHE A 142 9.48 11.59 -8.99
C PHE A 142 10.08 12.59 -7.98
N ALA A 143 11.13 13.32 -8.37
CA ALA A 143 11.83 14.26 -7.47
C ALA A 143 10.96 15.46 -7.15
N GLY A 144 10.29 16.03 -8.17
CA GLY A 144 9.31 17.09 -7.99
C GLY A 144 8.18 16.66 -7.06
N LEU A 145 7.66 15.44 -7.23
CA LEU A 145 6.59 14.92 -6.37
C LEU A 145 7.04 14.65 -4.94
N PHE A 146 8.25 14.11 -4.77
CA PHE A 146 8.85 13.97 -3.46
C PHE A 146 8.97 15.31 -2.73
N ILE A 147 9.46 16.35 -3.43
CA ILE A 147 9.58 17.70 -2.88
C ILE A 147 8.21 18.26 -2.50
N ILE A 148 7.20 18.11 -3.37
CA ILE A 148 5.83 18.57 -3.10
C ILE A 148 5.26 17.88 -1.86
N ILE A 149 5.37 16.55 -1.78
CA ILE A 149 4.89 15.77 -0.64
C ILE A 149 5.62 16.19 0.64
N PHE A 150 6.95 16.36 0.58
CA PHE A 150 7.76 16.78 1.70
C PHE A 150 7.39 18.17 2.21
N ILE A 151 7.25 19.16 1.33
CA ILE A 151 6.84 20.52 1.69
C ILE A 151 5.43 20.49 2.30
N GLY A 152 4.51 19.70 1.73
CA GLY A 152 3.16 19.53 2.28
C GLY A 152 3.18 18.93 3.69
N LEU A 153 3.99 17.90 3.93
CA LEU A 153 4.16 17.30 5.25
C LEU A 153 4.84 18.24 6.24
N LEU A 154 5.82 19.04 5.81
CA LEU A 154 6.50 20.02 6.65
C LEU A 154 5.55 21.15 7.05
N TYR A 155 4.78 21.68 6.09
CA TYR A 155 3.74 22.67 6.36
C TYR A 155 2.70 22.14 7.36
N PHE A 156 2.28 20.89 7.19
CA PHE A 156 1.42 20.19 8.14
C PHE A 156 2.05 20.11 9.54
N ALA A 157 3.32 19.71 9.63
CA ALA A 157 4.03 19.60 10.91
C ALA A 157 4.06 20.93 11.68
N VAL A 158 4.38 22.00 10.96
CA VAL A 158 4.51 23.36 11.53
C VAL A 158 3.16 23.93 11.92
N SER A 159 2.13 23.77 11.08
CA SER A 159 0.80 24.34 11.33
C SER A 159 0.04 23.66 12.46
N THR A 160 0.27 22.36 12.66
CA THR A 160 -0.52 21.55 13.60
C THR A 160 0.24 21.24 14.89
N GLY A 161 1.56 21.42 14.90
CA GLY A 161 2.45 20.92 15.95
C GLY A 161 2.54 19.40 16.02
N ASN A 162 1.86 18.67 15.12
CA ASN A 162 1.86 17.22 15.09
C ASN A 162 2.81 16.68 14.02
N VAL A 163 3.72 15.82 14.45
CA VAL A 163 4.65 15.10 13.57
C VAL A 163 3.95 13.93 12.86
N MET A 164 2.74 13.55 13.29
CA MET A 164 2.01 12.42 12.72
C MET A 164 0.94 12.88 11.74
N PHE A 165 1.10 12.51 10.47
CA PHE A 165 0.13 12.81 9.43
C PHE A 165 -1.02 11.79 9.44
N ILE A 166 -2.19 12.21 9.93
CA ILE A 166 -3.43 11.40 9.87
C ILE A 166 -4.45 12.16 9.03
N ALA A 167 -4.49 11.84 7.72
CA ALA A 167 -5.33 12.54 6.76
C ALA A 167 -6.81 12.58 7.18
N SER A 168 -7.35 11.46 7.69
CA SER A 168 -8.77 11.37 8.09
C SER A 168 -9.17 12.25 9.28
N ARG A 169 -8.22 12.75 10.08
CA ARG A 169 -8.53 13.63 11.23
C ARG A 169 -8.53 15.10 10.87
N PHE A 170 -7.81 15.47 9.83
CA PHE A 170 -7.52 16.87 9.51
C PHE A 170 -8.50 17.47 8.54
N PHE A 171 -8.91 16.65 7.61
CA PHE A 171 -9.92 17.03 6.67
C PHE A 171 -11.23 16.50 7.23
N SER A 172 -12.23 17.37 7.34
CA SER A 172 -13.57 17.06 7.87
C SER A 172 -14.36 16.17 6.91
N VAL A 173 -13.69 15.12 6.44
CA VAL A 173 -14.16 14.15 5.49
C VAL A 173 -15.32 13.44 6.16
N SER A 174 -16.51 13.61 5.60
CA SER A 174 -17.70 12.85 5.98
C SER A 174 -17.34 11.37 6.05
N ASP A 175 -17.82 10.64 7.06
CA ASP A 175 -17.52 9.21 7.32
C ASP A 175 -17.71 8.28 6.10
N GLU A 176 -18.39 8.75 5.05
CA GLU A 176 -18.61 8.07 3.77
C GLU A 176 -17.37 8.03 2.84
N VAL A 177 -16.39 8.92 3.01
CA VAL A 177 -15.23 9.00 2.10
C VAL A 177 -13.99 8.34 2.72
N SER A 178 -13.67 7.14 2.22
CA SER A 178 -12.51 6.36 2.67
C SER A 178 -11.20 6.95 2.13
N VAL A 179 -10.57 7.83 2.92
CA VAL A 179 -9.19 8.28 2.70
C VAL A 179 -8.23 7.17 3.13
N ALA A 180 -7.13 6.99 2.38
CA ALA A 180 -6.11 6.01 2.72
C ALA A 180 -5.58 6.21 4.14
N SER A 181 -5.35 5.09 4.82
CA SER A 181 -4.72 5.10 6.13
C SER A 181 -3.27 5.60 6.03
N TYR A 182 -2.74 6.06 7.16
CA TYR A 182 -1.33 6.44 7.30
C TYR A 182 -0.37 5.35 6.78
N GLN A 183 -0.69 4.07 6.99
CA GLN A 183 0.10 2.95 6.52
C GLN A 183 0.18 2.88 4.98
N GLY A 184 -0.87 3.33 4.28
CA GLY A 184 -0.86 3.44 2.82
C GLY A 184 0.12 4.50 2.34
N PHE A 185 0.04 5.70 2.91
CA PHE A 185 0.95 6.81 2.58
C PHE A 185 2.42 6.46 2.87
N SER A 186 2.69 5.82 4.01
CA SER A 186 4.05 5.46 4.41
C SER A 186 4.69 4.44 3.47
N ARG A 187 3.95 3.41 3.05
CA ARG A 187 4.41 2.43 2.06
C ARG A 187 4.71 3.08 0.71
N SER A 188 3.84 3.98 0.24
CA SER A 188 4.04 4.64 -1.05
C SER A 188 5.24 5.59 -1.03
N ALA A 189 5.43 6.33 0.05
CA ALA A 189 6.63 7.16 0.23
C ALA A 189 7.89 6.30 0.36
N PHE A 190 7.86 5.20 1.12
CA PHE A 190 8.98 4.29 1.26
C PHE A 190 9.43 3.72 -0.09
N PHE A 191 8.48 3.35 -0.94
CA PHE A 191 8.81 2.83 -2.27
C PHE A 191 9.47 3.89 -3.16
N VAL A 192 8.96 5.12 -3.14
CA VAL A 192 9.60 6.27 -3.83
C VAL A 192 11.03 6.48 -3.35
N LEU A 193 11.28 6.33 -2.04
CA LEU A 193 12.63 6.45 -1.47
C LEU A 193 13.57 5.34 -1.91
N ILE A 194 13.10 4.09 -1.99
CA ILE A 194 13.90 2.97 -2.50
C ILE A 194 14.33 3.26 -3.95
N ILE A 195 13.43 3.79 -4.78
CA ILE A 195 13.74 4.17 -6.16
C ILE A 195 14.86 5.21 -6.18
N PHE A 196 14.74 6.27 -5.38
CA PHE A 196 15.80 7.28 -5.27
C PHE A 196 17.13 6.70 -4.80
N TRP A 197 17.10 5.78 -3.83
CA TRP A 197 18.29 5.12 -3.34
C TRP A 197 19.04 4.37 -4.44
N PHE A 198 18.32 3.62 -5.28
CA PHE A 198 18.93 2.93 -6.42
C PHE A 198 19.53 3.90 -7.44
N PHE A 199 18.91 5.05 -7.67
CA PHE A 199 19.47 6.10 -8.54
C PHE A 199 20.70 6.80 -7.96
N GLN A 200 20.82 6.88 -6.63
CA GLN A 200 21.93 7.57 -5.97
C GLN A 200 23.21 6.74 -5.88
N GLN A 201 23.19 5.44 -6.20
CA GLN A 201 24.41 4.63 -6.06
C GLN A 201 25.59 5.11 -6.91
N GLU A 202 25.35 5.89 -7.98
CA GLU A 202 26.43 6.49 -8.78
C GLU A 202 26.87 7.89 -8.30
N ASN A 203 26.13 8.54 -7.40
CA ASN A 203 26.45 9.89 -6.91
C ASN A 203 26.19 10.01 -5.40
N LEU A 204 27.28 10.05 -4.62
CA LEU A 204 27.42 10.08 -3.15
C LEU A 204 26.76 11.28 -2.44
N ASN A 205 25.56 11.71 -2.82
CA ASN A 205 24.83 12.74 -2.09
C ASN A 205 23.99 12.12 -0.97
N GLY A 206 24.67 11.64 0.08
CA GLY A 206 24.06 11.08 1.29
C GLY A 206 23.04 12.01 1.99
N LEU A 207 23.00 13.29 1.62
CA LEU A 207 22.02 14.26 2.10
C LEU A 207 20.58 13.86 1.73
N LEU A 208 20.32 13.47 0.47
CA LEU A 208 18.99 13.00 0.04
C LEU A 208 18.58 11.71 0.77
N PHE A 209 19.54 10.84 1.08
CA PHE A 209 19.28 9.65 1.89
C PHE A 209 18.96 9.99 3.36
N VAL A 210 19.67 10.94 3.97
CA VAL A 210 19.35 11.42 5.32
C VAL A 210 17.95 12.05 5.35
N PHE A 211 17.60 12.83 4.32
CA PHE A 211 16.24 13.36 4.15
C PHE A 211 15.20 12.27 3.96
N ALA A 212 15.50 11.23 3.17
CA ALA A 212 14.66 10.07 2.98
C ALA A 212 14.41 9.31 4.28
N LEU A 213 15.46 9.04 5.06
CA LEU A 213 15.36 8.41 6.37
C LEU A 213 14.57 9.26 7.36
N TRP A 214 14.70 10.59 7.30
CA TRP A 214 13.90 11.50 8.12
C TRP A 214 12.41 11.42 7.76
N LEU A 215 12.08 11.38 6.47
CA LEU A 215 10.70 11.26 5.97
C LEU A 215 10.10 9.89 6.31
N LEU A 216 10.91 8.83 6.22
CA LEU A 216 10.59 7.49 6.74
C LEU A 216 10.29 7.53 8.23
N ARG A 217 11.08 8.22 9.05
CA ARG A 217 10.82 8.35 10.49
C ARG A 217 9.50 9.10 10.74
N PHE A 218 9.22 10.15 9.98
CA PHE A 218 7.96 10.91 10.05
C PHE A 218 6.73 10.07 9.66
N LEU A 219 6.90 9.12 8.72
CA LEU A 219 5.84 8.25 8.19
C LEU A 219 5.80 6.82 8.77
N PHE A 220 6.79 6.38 9.55
CA PHE A 220 6.84 5.04 10.15
C PHE A 220 6.93 5.06 11.67
N CYS A 221 7.21 6.20 12.31
CA CYS A 221 7.23 6.27 13.77
C CYS A 221 5.80 6.37 14.31
N GLN A 222 5.04 5.28 14.20
CA GLN A 222 4.06 4.99 15.24
C GLN A 222 4.83 4.53 16.47
N PRO A 223 4.60 5.11 17.67
CA PRO A 223 4.51 4.24 18.82
C PRO A 223 3.32 3.32 18.53
N VAL A 224 3.56 2.02 18.44
CA VAL A 224 2.54 0.98 18.63
C VAL A 224 2.09 1.10 20.10
N LEU A 225 1.48 2.23 20.45
CA LEU A 225 0.64 2.33 21.63
C LEU A 225 -0.70 1.82 21.16
N ILE A 226 -0.78 0.49 21.24
CA ILE A 226 -1.95 -0.27 21.63
C ILE A 226 -3.12 0.68 21.84
N SER A 227 -3.96 0.87 20.83
CA SER A 227 -5.34 1.24 21.03
C SER A 227 -5.94 0.07 21.82
N PHE A 228 -5.70 0.08 23.13
CA PHE A 228 -6.52 -0.66 24.05
C PHE A 228 -7.94 -0.19 23.74
N PRO A 229 -8.88 -1.10 23.46
CA PRO A 229 -10.27 -0.70 23.39
C PRO A 229 -10.53 0.08 24.67
N ASP A 230 -11.02 1.31 24.47
CA ASP A 230 -11.37 2.22 25.54
C ASP A 230 -12.16 1.39 26.57
N ARG A 231 -11.57 1.16 27.75
CA ARG A 231 -12.18 0.40 28.85
C ARG A 231 -13.31 1.24 29.49
N GLY A 232 -14.11 1.90 28.67
CA GLY A 232 -15.29 2.66 29.06
C GLY A 232 -16.51 1.79 29.32
N SER A 233 -16.55 0.53 28.85
CA SER A 233 -17.70 -0.38 29.11
C SER A 233 -17.40 -1.53 30.09
N SER A 234 -16.16 -1.69 30.56
CA SER A 234 -15.79 -2.81 31.45
C SER A 234 -16.17 -2.58 32.92
N ARG A 235 -16.71 -1.42 33.30
CA ARG A 235 -17.24 -1.20 34.66
C ARG A 235 -18.65 -1.81 34.86
N SER A 236 -19.41 -2.11 33.80
CA SER A 236 -20.74 -2.71 33.97
C SER A 236 -20.75 -4.23 34.11
N TRP A 237 -19.65 -4.91 33.77
CA TRP A 237 -19.56 -6.38 33.86
C TRP A 237 -19.10 -6.85 35.26
N ILE A 238 -18.20 -6.11 35.91
CA ILE A 238 -17.73 -6.46 37.27
C ILE A 238 -18.80 -6.15 38.33
N SER A 239 -19.60 -5.10 38.17
CA SER A 239 -20.71 -4.82 39.10
C SER A 239 -21.88 -5.80 38.97
N ARG A 240 -22.05 -6.50 37.83
CA ARG A 240 -23.12 -7.50 37.67
C ARG A 240 -22.80 -8.89 38.23
N HIS A 241 -21.53 -9.20 38.51
CA HIS A 241 -21.16 -10.45 39.18
C HIS A 241 -20.85 -10.31 40.68
N LEU A 242 -20.62 -9.09 41.17
CA LEU A 242 -20.44 -8.86 42.62
C LEU A 242 -21.77 -8.65 43.39
N LEU A 243 -22.90 -8.45 42.70
CA LEU A 243 -24.21 -8.24 43.35
C LEU A 243 -25.09 -9.50 43.46
N HIS A 244 -24.69 -10.65 42.91
CA HIS A 244 -25.44 -11.91 43.05
C HIS A 244 -24.80 -12.97 43.96
N GLY A 245 -23.71 -12.64 44.67
CA GLY A 245 -22.96 -13.58 45.52
C GLY A 245 -23.28 -13.56 47.03
N ARG A 246 -24.23 -12.75 47.51
CA ARG A 246 -24.58 -12.68 48.95
C ARG A 246 -26.09 -12.59 49.16
N HIS A 247 -26.78 -13.72 49.15
CA HIS A 247 -27.92 -13.96 50.04
C HIS A 247 -28.28 -15.45 50.03
N GLY A 248 -28.35 -16.08 51.20
CA GLY A 248 -29.11 -17.33 51.36
C GLY A 248 -28.36 -18.56 51.87
N ARG A 249 -27.50 -18.43 52.89
CA ARG A 249 -27.30 -19.53 53.86
C ARG A 249 -27.63 -19.01 55.26
N ILE A 250 -28.85 -19.27 55.71
CA ILE A 250 -29.22 -19.27 57.12
C ILE A 250 -29.86 -20.62 57.40
N CYS A 251 -29.13 -21.44 58.16
CA CYS A 251 -29.64 -22.60 58.87
C CYS A 251 -30.78 -22.17 59.81
N LYS A 252 -31.84 -22.98 59.88
CA LYS A 252 -32.57 -23.21 61.14
C LYS A 252 -32.84 -24.71 61.28
N THR A 253 -32.08 -25.29 62.20
CA THR A 253 -32.37 -26.50 62.96
C THR A 253 -33.43 -26.19 64.04
N LEU A 254 -34.03 -27.24 64.63
CA LEU A 254 -35.09 -27.30 65.67
C LEU A 254 -36.51 -27.25 65.07
N HIS A 255 -37.39 -28.24 65.23
CA HIS A 255 -37.57 -29.26 66.27
C HIS A 255 -38.09 -30.56 65.67
#